data_AF-A0A550HQP0-F1
#
_entry.id   AF-A0A550HQP0-F1
#
_cell.length_a   1.000
_cell.length_b   1.000
_cell.length_c   1.000
_cell.angle_alpha   90.00
_cell.angle_beta   90.00
_cell.angle_gamma   90.00
#
_symmetry.space_group_name_H-M   'P 1'
#
loop_
_entity.id
_entity.type
_entity.pdbx_description
1 polymer ?
#
loop_
_entity_poly.entity_id
_entity_poly.type
_entity_poly.pdbx_seq_one_letter_code
_entity_poly.pdbx_strand_id
1 'polypeptide(L)'
;MLPEGRSFQKSKDLLKGAIDIHIHAGPHLTTSPRSVTPVEAAIQAKDAGMRAIVYMDVFQMSNGTAQIVNEVVPDFKTYGGINLNTVFGGINPRAVRTSLTYAGGAKYVAFGTHSTHWMASQEGHVIDGVFKPFHTFDEKFRREELGRSIKIPVDEAPTPEIVE
;
A
#
# COMPACT_ATOMS: atom_id res chain seq x y z
N MET A 1 -31.36 -6.30 11.36
CA MET A 1 -30.99 -7.61 11.95
C MET A 1 -29.96 -8.25 11.04
N LEU A 2 -28.88 -8.84 11.58
CA LEU A 2 -27.91 -9.57 10.76
C LEU A 2 -28.49 -10.94 10.34
N PRO A 3 -28.05 -11.52 9.20
CA PRO A 3 -28.47 -12.87 8.80
C PRO A 3 -28.15 -13.92 9.87
N GLU A 4 -28.86 -15.04 9.85
CA GLU A 4 -28.62 -16.16 10.76
C GLU A 4 -27.14 -16.60 10.74
N GLY A 5 -26.58 -16.87 11.91
CA GLY A 5 -25.15 -17.21 12.07
C GLY A 5 -24.18 -16.02 12.09
N ARG A 6 -24.62 -14.79 11.78
CA ARG A 6 -23.78 -13.57 11.86
C ARG A 6 -23.97 -12.89 13.22
N SER A 7 -22.85 -12.49 13.84
CA SER A 7 -22.87 -11.74 15.11
C SER A 7 -21.87 -10.60 15.08
N PHE A 8 -22.37 -9.38 15.31
CA PHE A 8 -21.52 -8.19 15.47
C PHE A 8 -20.62 -8.30 16.70
N GLN A 9 -21.14 -8.89 17.78
CA GLN A 9 -20.38 -9.08 19.01
C GLN A 9 -19.18 -10.02 18.79
N LYS A 10 -19.38 -11.13 18.06
CA LYS A 10 -18.28 -12.04 17.71
C LYS A 10 -17.19 -11.32 16.92
N SER A 11 -17.55 -10.46 15.96
CA SER A 11 -16.57 -9.66 15.21
C SER A 11 -15.77 -8.73 16.12
N LYS A 12 -16.41 -8.06 17.08
CA LYS A 12 -15.72 -7.22 18.08
C LYS A 12 -14.77 -8.03 18.96
N ASP A 13 -15.18 -9.21 19.40
CA ASP A 13 -14.35 -10.06 20.24
C ASP A 13 -13.11 -10.58 19.49
N LEU A 14 -13.21 -10.80 18.18
CA LEU A 14 -12.07 -11.16 17.32
C LEU A 14 -11.04 -10.04 17.14
N LEU A 15 -11.43 -8.77 17.33
CA LEU A 15 -10.48 -7.65 17.25
C LEU A 15 -9.58 -7.57 18.49
N LYS A 16 -10.05 -8.05 19.64
CA LYS A 16 -9.27 -7.99 20.89
C LYS A 16 -8.00 -8.81 20.74
N GLY A 17 -6.85 -8.16 20.89
CA GLY A 17 -5.55 -8.80 20.68
C GLY A 17 -5.10 -8.91 19.22
N ALA A 18 -5.92 -8.53 18.25
CA ALA A 18 -5.58 -8.66 16.83
C ALA A 18 -4.53 -7.62 16.38
N ILE A 19 -3.91 -7.91 15.25
CA ILE A 19 -3.11 -6.94 14.48
C ILE A 19 -3.70 -6.89 13.09
N ASP A 20 -4.18 -5.73 12.65
CA ASP A 20 -4.59 -5.52 11.27
C ASP A 20 -3.38 -5.00 10.47
N ILE A 21 -3.00 -5.77 9.45
CA ILE A 21 -1.79 -5.51 8.67
C ILE A 21 -2.03 -4.68 7.41
N HIS A 22 -3.28 -4.25 7.15
CA HIS A 22 -3.64 -3.57 5.89
C HIS A 22 -4.63 -2.43 6.13
N ILE A 23 -4.17 -1.35 6.77
CA ILE A 23 -4.99 -0.16 7.00
C ILE A 23 -4.61 0.98 6.06
N HIS A 24 -5.55 1.44 5.24
CA HIS A 24 -5.43 2.69 4.49
C HIS A 24 -6.10 3.84 5.26
N ALA A 25 -5.31 4.56 6.07
CA ALA A 25 -5.72 5.83 6.67
C ALA A 25 -5.31 7.01 5.78
N GLY A 26 -5.98 8.16 5.90
CA GLY A 26 -5.59 9.38 5.20
C GLY A 26 -4.27 9.94 5.76
N PRO A 27 -3.67 11.00 5.18
CA PRO A 27 -4.03 11.60 3.90
C PRO A 27 -3.82 10.61 2.74
N HIS A 28 -4.61 10.78 1.69
CA HIS A 28 -4.56 9.97 0.47
C HIS A 28 -4.98 10.88 -0.71
N LEU A 29 -5.14 10.33 -1.91
CA LEU A 29 -5.69 11.06 -3.05
C LEU A 29 -7.05 11.69 -2.73
N THR A 30 -7.25 12.95 -3.15
CA THR A 30 -8.53 13.67 -3.00
C THR A 30 -9.69 12.99 -3.73
N THR A 31 -9.41 12.21 -4.77
CA THR A 31 -10.37 11.38 -5.52
C THR A 31 -10.69 10.05 -4.85
N SER A 32 -9.93 9.67 -3.81
CA SER A 32 -10.15 8.47 -3.00
C SER A 32 -9.92 8.82 -1.52
N PRO A 33 -10.76 9.67 -0.92
CA PRO A 33 -10.60 10.10 0.45
C PRO A 33 -10.77 8.92 1.41
N ARG A 34 -10.02 8.95 2.52
CA ARG A 34 -10.14 7.97 3.61
C ARG A 34 -11.04 8.54 4.70
N SER A 35 -11.75 7.64 5.38
CA SER A 35 -12.73 8.00 6.42
C SER A 35 -12.08 8.54 7.70
N VAL A 36 -10.81 8.24 7.94
CA VAL A 36 -10.08 8.57 9.16
C VAL A 36 -8.63 8.92 8.85
N THR A 37 -8.06 9.80 9.66
CA THR A 37 -6.62 10.06 9.75
C THR A 37 -5.89 8.88 10.41
N PRO A 38 -4.55 8.82 10.35
CA PRO A 38 -3.79 7.74 10.99
C PRO A 38 -3.97 7.78 12.51
N VAL A 39 -3.94 8.97 13.11
CA VAL A 39 -4.14 9.13 14.56
C VAL A 39 -5.52 8.62 14.97
N GLU A 40 -6.59 8.98 14.26
CA GLU A 40 -7.94 8.47 14.53
C GLU A 40 -8.04 6.95 14.36
N ALA A 41 -7.40 6.39 13.32
CA ALA A 41 -7.37 4.94 13.12
C ALA A 41 -6.68 4.20 14.28
N ALA A 42 -5.56 4.73 14.77
CA ALA A 42 -4.86 4.18 15.93
C ALA A 42 -5.69 4.25 17.20
N ILE A 43 -6.37 5.37 17.47
CA ILE A 43 -7.26 5.52 18.62
C ILE A 43 -8.42 4.52 18.54
N GLN A 44 -9.08 4.41 17.39
CA GLN A 44 -10.18 3.46 17.20
C GLN A 44 -9.72 2.00 17.38
N ALA A 45 -8.54 1.64 16.87
CA ALA A 45 -7.98 0.30 17.03
C ALA A 45 -7.60 0.01 18.50
N LYS A 46 -7.02 0.99 19.20
CA LYS A 46 -6.75 0.91 20.64
C LYS A 46 -8.04 0.68 21.43
N ASP A 47 -9.06 1.49 21.19
CA ASP A 47 -10.34 1.41 21.90
C ASP A 47 -11.09 0.11 21.61
N ALA A 48 -10.85 -0.50 20.43
CA ALA A 48 -11.33 -1.83 20.09
C ALA A 48 -10.56 -2.98 20.78
N GLY A 49 -9.49 -2.68 21.52
CA GLY A 49 -8.65 -3.66 22.22
C GLY A 49 -7.65 -4.39 21.32
N MET A 50 -7.34 -3.84 20.14
CA MET A 50 -6.33 -4.42 19.25
C MET A 50 -4.92 -4.24 19.84
N ARG A 51 -3.95 -5.01 19.34
CA ARG A 51 -2.53 -4.86 19.74
C ARG A 51 -1.79 -3.83 18.91
N ALA A 52 -2.08 -3.76 17.62
CA ALA A 52 -1.43 -2.84 16.69
C ALA A 52 -2.21 -2.75 15.38
N ILE A 53 -1.86 -1.75 14.56
CA ILE A 53 -2.21 -1.69 13.14
C ILE A 53 -0.98 -1.38 12.28
N VAL A 54 -1.04 -1.77 11.01
CA VAL A 54 -0.02 -1.46 10.02
C VAL A 54 -0.63 -0.57 8.94
N TYR A 55 -0.07 0.62 8.76
CA TYR A 55 -0.48 1.52 7.70
C TYR A 55 0.05 1.04 6.36
N MET A 56 -0.86 0.90 5.42
CA MET A 56 -0.57 0.64 4.02
C MET A 56 -0.76 1.95 3.25
N ASP A 57 0.32 2.46 2.66
CA ASP A 57 0.25 3.58 1.72
C ASP A 57 0.81 3.13 0.38
N VAL A 58 0.00 3.26 -0.66
CA VAL A 58 0.34 2.82 -2.02
C VAL A 58 1.05 3.92 -2.83
N PHE A 59 1.18 5.12 -2.29
CA PHE A 59 1.86 6.23 -2.97
C PHE A 59 3.10 6.71 -2.22
N GLN A 60 3.12 6.58 -0.89
CA GLN A 60 4.22 7.02 -0.04
C GLN A 60 4.67 5.92 0.93
N MET A 61 5.81 6.12 1.59
CA MET A 61 6.26 5.22 2.64
C MET A 61 5.49 5.50 3.93
N SER A 62 4.93 4.47 4.55
CA SER A 62 4.09 4.64 5.75
C SER A 62 4.87 4.60 7.06
N ASN A 63 6.17 4.28 7.05
CA ASN A 63 7.00 4.22 8.26
C ASN A 63 7.07 5.56 9.01
N GLY A 64 7.20 6.66 8.27
CA GLY A 64 7.29 8.01 8.84
C GLY A 64 6.00 8.38 9.56
N THR A 65 4.87 8.14 8.90
CA THR A 65 3.54 8.28 9.50
C THR A 65 3.38 7.42 10.75
N ALA A 66 3.78 6.15 10.71
CA ALA A 66 3.71 5.26 11.87
C ALA A 66 4.56 5.77 13.04
N GLN A 67 5.75 6.33 12.79
CA GLN A 67 6.56 6.93 13.85
C GLN A 67 5.84 8.13 14.49
N ILE A 68 5.32 9.05 13.68
CA ILE A 68 4.59 10.23 14.17
C ILE A 68 3.36 9.80 14.99
N VAL A 69 2.59 8.81 14.52
CA VAL A 69 1.44 8.31 15.28
C VAL A 69 1.87 7.67 16.60
N ASN A 70 2.98 6.92 16.62
CA ASN A 70 3.51 6.35 17.87
C ASN A 70 3.96 7.43 18.87
N GLU A 71 4.33 8.63 18.41
CA GLU A 71 4.64 9.77 19.28
C GLU A 71 3.35 10.41 19.84
N VAL A 72 2.29 10.49 19.04
CA VAL A 72 1.00 11.09 19.43
C VAL A 72 0.12 10.14 20.26
N VAL A 73 0.21 8.83 20.03
CA VAL A 73 -0.55 7.78 20.70
C VAL A 73 0.42 6.79 21.37
N PRO A 74 1.12 7.19 22.45
CA PRO A 74 2.25 6.44 22.99
C PRO A 74 1.87 5.08 23.61
N ASP A 75 0.59 4.87 23.90
CA ASP A 75 0.04 3.64 24.49
C ASP A 75 -0.51 2.65 23.44
N PHE A 76 -0.33 2.92 22.14
CA PHE A 76 -0.69 2.02 21.06
C PHE A 76 0.40 1.93 20.00
N LYS A 77 0.62 0.73 19.45
CA LYS A 77 1.68 0.52 18.46
C LYS A 77 1.15 0.54 17.05
N THR A 78 1.78 1.35 16.21
CA THR A 78 1.56 1.37 14.76
C THR A 78 2.84 1.07 14.02
N TYR A 79 2.69 0.46 12.85
CA TYR A 79 3.80 0.11 11.96
C TYR A 79 3.52 0.60 10.54
N GLY A 80 4.58 0.66 9.74
CA GLY A 80 4.51 1.00 8.33
C GLY A 80 5.53 0.22 7.51
N GLY A 81 5.52 0.46 6.21
CA GLY A 81 6.38 -0.16 5.24
C GLY A 81 6.37 0.58 3.92
N ILE A 82 6.70 -0.15 2.85
CA ILE A 82 6.85 0.38 1.51
C ILE A 82 6.10 -0.48 0.49
N ASN A 83 5.44 0.18 -0.46
CA ASN A 83 4.82 -0.42 -1.63
C ASN A 83 5.64 -0.01 -2.86
N LEU A 84 6.14 -0.99 -3.62
CA LEU A 84 7.05 -0.78 -4.75
C LEU A 84 6.34 -0.31 -6.04
N ASN A 85 5.42 0.65 -5.94
CA ASN A 85 4.76 1.18 -7.14
C ASN A 85 5.72 2.02 -8.00
N THR A 86 5.31 2.42 -9.21
CA THR A 86 6.15 3.20 -10.16
C THR A 86 6.66 4.52 -9.60
N VAL A 87 5.97 5.12 -8.62
CA VAL A 87 6.43 6.30 -7.85
C VAL A 87 7.74 6.04 -7.08
N PHE A 88 8.00 4.79 -6.68
CA PHE A 88 9.28 4.33 -6.12
C PHE A 88 10.18 3.67 -7.16
N GLY A 89 9.82 3.72 -8.45
CA GLY A 89 10.59 3.15 -9.55
C GLY A 89 10.28 1.68 -9.87
N GLY A 90 9.21 1.10 -9.32
CA GLY A 90 8.90 -0.33 -9.50
C GLY A 90 9.75 -1.20 -8.59
N ILE A 91 10.28 -2.32 -9.09
CA ILE A 91 11.20 -3.18 -8.34
C ILE A 91 12.51 -2.41 -8.07
N ASN A 92 12.59 -1.77 -6.91
CA ASN A 92 13.68 -0.88 -6.55
C ASN A 92 14.34 -1.32 -5.21
N PRO A 93 15.43 -2.09 -5.28
CA PRO A 93 16.17 -2.56 -4.10
C PRO A 93 16.72 -1.43 -3.23
N ARG A 94 17.13 -0.30 -3.85
CA ARG A 94 17.58 0.88 -3.10
C ARG A 94 16.46 1.47 -2.25
N ALA A 95 15.24 1.58 -2.79
CA ALA A 95 14.08 2.06 -2.03
C ALA A 95 13.78 1.13 -0.84
N VAL A 96 13.87 -0.20 -1.04
CA VAL A 96 13.73 -1.17 0.05
C VAL A 96 14.82 -0.95 1.11
N ARG A 97 16.10 -0.88 0.73
CA ARG A 97 17.22 -0.65 1.67
C ARG A 97 17.03 0.64 2.48
N THR A 98 16.63 1.73 1.84
CA THR A 98 16.30 2.99 2.53
C THR A 98 15.12 2.82 3.49
N SER A 99 14.08 2.05 3.11
CA SER A 99 12.92 1.82 3.97
C SER A 99 13.24 1.08 5.26
N LEU A 100 14.27 0.24 5.28
CA LEU A 100 14.67 -0.51 6.47
C LEU A 100 15.22 0.40 7.58
N THR A 101 15.81 1.54 7.23
CA THR A 101 16.42 2.49 8.18
C THR A 101 15.66 3.81 8.29
N TYR A 102 14.69 4.05 7.42
CA TYR A 102 13.83 5.23 7.51
C TYR A 102 12.82 5.11 8.66
N ALA A 103 12.84 6.10 9.56
CA ALA A 103 12.01 6.14 10.76
C ALA A 103 12.20 4.86 11.62
N GLY A 104 11.12 4.23 12.08
CA GLY A 104 11.17 2.96 12.82
C GLY A 104 11.52 1.71 11.97
N GLY A 105 11.88 1.89 10.69
CA GLY A 105 12.19 0.84 9.73
C GLY A 105 10.95 0.09 9.23
N ALA A 106 10.99 -0.37 7.98
CA ALA A 106 9.85 -1.03 7.35
C ALA A 106 9.55 -2.37 8.03
N LYS A 107 8.26 -2.66 8.22
CA LYS A 107 7.77 -3.95 8.73
C LYS A 107 7.10 -4.80 7.66
N TYR A 108 6.93 -4.24 6.47
CA TYR A 108 6.53 -4.95 5.28
C TYR A 108 7.17 -4.33 4.03
N VAL A 109 7.31 -5.14 3.00
CA VAL A 109 7.59 -4.72 1.62
C VAL A 109 6.51 -5.34 0.76
N ALA A 110 5.74 -4.52 0.07
CA ALA A 110 4.71 -4.96 -0.86
C ALA A 110 5.16 -4.68 -2.30
N PHE A 111 4.86 -5.61 -3.20
CA PHE A 111 5.05 -5.42 -4.64
C PHE A 111 3.94 -4.54 -5.24
N GLY A 112 3.85 -4.50 -6.56
CA GLY A 112 2.96 -3.58 -7.28
C GLY A 112 1.52 -3.75 -6.83
N THR A 113 0.88 -2.64 -6.49
CA THR A 113 -0.56 -2.57 -6.19
C THR A 113 -1.26 -1.96 -7.39
N HIS A 114 -1.10 -0.65 -7.59
CA HIS A 114 -1.65 0.06 -8.75
C HIS A 114 -0.79 -0.06 -10.00
N SER A 115 0.50 -0.37 -9.87
CA SER A 115 1.42 -0.42 -11.03
C SER A 115 1.93 -1.83 -11.32
N THR A 116 1.07 -2.84 -11.20
CA THR A 116 1.38 -4.17 -11.77
C THR A 116 1.40 -4.06 -13.30
N HIS A 117 2.19 -4.89 -13.97
CA HIS A 117 2.29 -4.86 -15.43
C HIS A 117 0.95 -5.14 -16.10
N TRP A 118 0.18 -6.06 -15.54
CA TRP A 118 -1.18 -6.29 -15.99
C TRP A 118 -2.01 -5.01 -15.89
N MET A 119 -2.07 -4.37 -14.71
CA MET A 119 -2.90 -3.17 -14.53
C MET A 119 -2.47 -2.06 -15.48
N ALA A 120 -1.18 -1.75 -15.53
CA ALA A 120 -0.63 -0.72 -16.41
C ALA A 120 -0.89 -1.02 -17.90
N SER A 121 -0.91 -2.29 -18.33
CA SER A 121 -1.24 -2.67 -19.71
C SER A 121 -2.71 -2.43 -20.07
N GLN A 122 -3.60 -2.36 -19.06
CA GLN A 122 -5.03 -2.15 -19.26
C GLN A 122 -5.45 -0.69 -19.04
N GLU A 123 -4.56 0.18 -18.56
CA GLU A 123 -4.85 1.61 -18.44
C GLU A 123 -4.98 2.24 -19.82
N GLY A 124 -6.01 3.06 -20.00
CA GLY A 124 -6.35 3.65 -21.29
C GLY A 124 -7.54 4.59 -21.21
N HIS A 125 -7.90 5.18 -22.33
CA HIS A 125 -9.06 6.06 -22.47
C HIS A 125 -9.85 5.73 -23.74
N VAL A 126 -11.11 6.16 -23.77
CA VAL A 126 -11.94 6.07 -24.98
C VAL A 126 -11.52 7.17 -25.95
N ILE A 127 -11.11 6.78 -27.16
CA ILE A 127 -10.75 7.67 -28.27
C ILE A 127 -11.61 7.25 -29.46
N ASP A 128 -12.42 8.18 -29.95
CA ASP A 128 -13.38 7.96 -31.06
C ASP A 128 -14.36 6.80 -30.78
N GLY A 129 -14.86 6.71 -29.54
CA GLY A 129 -15.81 5.67 -29.14
C GLY A 129 -15.20 4.29 -28.90
N VAL A 130 -13.89 4.13 -29.06
CA VAL A 130 -13.17 2.87 -28.84
C VAL A 130 -12.20 3.03 -27.66
N PHE A 131 -12.23 2.09 -26.71
CA PHE A 131 -11.23 2.04 -25.65
C PHE A 131 -9.85 1.70 -26.23
N LYS A 132 -8.86 2.55 -25.97
CA LYS A 132 -7.48 2.33 -26.38
C LYS A 132 -6.58 2.33 -25.14
N PRO A 133 -5.80 1.26 -24.90
CA PRO A 133 -4.79 1.25 -23.85
C PRO A 133 -3.68 2.26 -24.13
N PHE A 134 -3.23 2.99 -23.12
CA PHE A 134 -2.22 4.06 -23.26
C PHE A 134 -0.95 3.57 -23.93
N HIS A 135 -0.48 2.37 -23.59
CA HIS A 135 0.74 1.81 -24.15
C HIS A 135 0.72 1.58 -25.68
N THR A 136 -0.46 1.65 -26.31
CA THR A 136 -0.62 1.48 -27.77
C THR A 136 -0.40 2.76 -28.56
N PHE A 137 -0.50 3.94 -27.93
CA PHE A 137 -0.38 5.23 -28.61
C PHE A 137 0.43 6.30 -27.86
N ASP A 138 0.66 6.13 -26.55
CA ASP A 138 1.49 7.02 -25.74
C ASP A 138 2.86 6.37 -25.46
N GLU A 139 3.87 6.83 -26.20
CA GLU A 139 5.24 6.34 -26.04
C GLU A 139 5.85 6.68 -24.68
N LYS A 140 5.48 7.82 -24.09
CA LYS A 140 5.94 8.20 -22.75
C LYS A 140 5.37 7.22 -21.74
N PHE A 141 4.07 6.92 -21.79
CA PHE A 141 3.45 5.93 -20.90
C PHE A 141 4.11 4.54 -21.06
N ARG A 142 4.33 4.09 -22.30
CA ARG A 142 5.00 2.81 -22.58
C ARG A 142 6.38 2.72 -21.92
N ARG A 143 7.17 3.79 -22.01
CA ARG A 143 8.54 3.83 -21.45
C ARG A 143 8.56 4.06 -19.94
N GLU A 144 7.73 4.97 -19.45
CA GLU A 144 7.81 5.49 -18.09
C GLU A 144 6.89 4.74 -17.12
N GLU A 145 5.70 4.31 -17.49
CA GLU A 145 4.82 3.58 -16.57
C GLU A 145 4.87 2.08 -16.86
N LEU A 146 4.51 1.65 -18.07
CA LEU A 146 4.48 0.22 -18.40
C LEU A 146 5.87 -0.43 -18.33
N GLY A 147 6.91 0.24 -18.82
CA GLY A 147 8.28 -0.26 -18.78
C GLY A 147 8.87 -0.43 -17.37
N ARG A 148 8.31 0.28 -16.37
CA ARG A 148 8.73 0.21 -14.95
C ARG A 148 7.71 -0.48 -14.06
N SER A 149 6.58 -0.91 -14.62
CA SER A 149 5.55 -1.64 -13.90
C SER A 149 6.08 -2.97 -13.35
N ILE A 150 5.48 -3.43 -12.26
CA ILE A 150 5.91 -4.66 -11.61
C ILE A 150 5.40 -5.87 -12.38
N LYS A 151 6.34 -6.65 -12.92
CA LYS A 151 6.12 -8.00 -13.45
C LYS A 151 6.97 -9.00 -12.68
N ILE A 152 6.46 -10.21 -12.52
CA ILE A 152 7.28 -11.35 -12.10
C ILE A 152 7.84 -11.94 -13.41
N PRO A 153 9.16 -11.86 -13.67
CA PRO A 153 9.74 -12.52 -14.81
C PRO A 153 9.65 -14.03 -14.58
N VAL A 154 8.95 -14.75 -15.46
CA VAL A 154 8.87 -16.21 -15.42
C VAL A 154 9.94 -16.85 -16.30
N ASP A 155 10.38 -16.16 -17.36
CA ASP A 155 11.35 -16.65 -18.35
C ASP A 155 12.63 -15.79 -18.44
N GLU A 156 12.78 -14.80 -17.56
CA GLU A 156 13.94 -13.91 -17.52
C GLU A 156 14.66 -14.05 -16.17
N ALA A 157 15.99 -14.03 -16.17
CA ALA A 157 16.75 -13.98 -14.93
C ALA A 157 16.48 -12.63 -14.20
N PRO A 158 16.48 -12.60 -12.86
CA PRO A 158 16.46 -11.35 -12.12
C PRO A 158 17.63 -10.46 -12.55
N THR A 159 17.41 -9.15 -12.61
CA THR A 159 18.50 -8.23 -12.95
C THR A 159 19.57 -8.22 -11.84
N PRO A 160 20.84 -7.92 -12.16
CA PRO A 160 21.90 -7.90 -11.16
C PRO A 160 21.58 -7.05 -9.92
N GLU A 161 20.88 -5.93 -10.11
CA GLU A 161 20.47 -5.04 -9.02
C GLU A 161 19.52 -5.71 -8.02
N ILE A 162 18.71 -6.68 -8.46
CA ILE A 162 17.79 -7.45 -7.60
C ILE A 162 18.54 -8.54 -6.83
N VAL A 163 19.63 -9.08 -7.41
CA VAL A 163 20.40 -10.21 -6.85
C VAL A 163 21.41 -9.75 -5.79
N GLU A 164 21.92 -8.52 -5.88
CA GLU A 164 22.91 -7.91 -4.98
C GLU A 164 22.31 -7.31 -3.68
#